data_AF-A0A1F8NVF4-F1
#
_entry.id   AF-A0A1F8NVF4-F1
#
_cell.length_a   1.000
_cell.length_b   1.000
_cell.length_c   1.000
_cell.angle_alpha   90.00
_cell.angle_beta   90.00
_cell.angle_gamma   90.00
#
_symmetry.space_group_name_H-M   'P 1'
#
loop_
_entity.id
_entity.type
_entity.pdbx_description
1 polymer ?
#
loop_
_entity_poly.entity_id
_entity_poly.type
_entity_poly.pdbx_seq_one_letter_code
_entity_poly.pdbx_strand_id
1 'polypeptide(L)'
;MLSRRWVVPVLAAVVGIVLGLLYGWVISPVRWVDGTPAQLREDLRVDYMRMAIDSYAVNRDAELALARYEYLGDFGPAALAAVGADPAAVDPTAIQRYRAAIEILGPEAGTDEATPATGSRRPLTSLIVPLCSATLILGVFLAAAVFLRRRVRRREPRPRIEEEEAWDVGAETPVPFASTEPAAREPLATFRTIYTLGDDLYDDSFSIETPTGDFVGECGVGIGDTIGVGEPKKVSAFEVWLFDKNDIQTVTKVLMSRYAFSDETTRSRLMAKGDPVQAESGGVVYLETASLEVEARIVDMTYGEGALPPGSYFERMTIELRAWPRGGAAQPA
;
A
#
# COMPACT_ATOMS: atom_id res chain seq x y z
N MET A 1 -27.77 -4.38 21.55
CA MET A 1 -28.85 -3.38 21.67
C MET A 1 -28.23 -2.13 22.28
N LEU A 2 -27.82 -1.13 21.48
CA LEU A 2 -27.41 0.16 22.06
C LEU A 2 -28.65 0.76 22.72
N SER A 3 -28.59 0.95 24.04
CA SER A 3 -29.67 1.59 24.78
C SER A 3 -29.89 3.00 24.22
N ARG A 4 -31.15 3.44 24.19
CA ARG A 4 -31.60 4.75 23.68
C ARG A 4 -30.77 5.96 24.20
N ARG A 5 -30.00 5.76 25.27
CA ARG A 5 -29.05 6.70 25.88
C ARG A 5 -27.83 7.01 25.01
N TRP A 6 -27.35 6.06 24.20
CA TRP A 6 -26.15 6.23 23.36
C TRP A 6 -26.43 6.82 21.97
N VAL A 7 -27.69 6.93 21.57
CA VAL A 7 -28.06 7.44 20.24
C VAL A 7 -27.72 8.93 20.10
N VAL A 8 -27.96 9.72 21.14
CA VAL A 8 -27.70 11.17 21.14
C VAL A 8 -26.21 11.51 21.05
N PRO A 9 -25.30 10.93 21.86
CA PRO A 9 -23.88 11.23 21.75
C PRO A 9 -23.28 10.74 20.43
N VAL A 10 -23.71 9.58 19.92
CA VAL A 10 -23.27 9.08 18.61
C VAL A 10 -23.73 10.01 17.49
N LEU A 11 -24.97 10.49 17.53
CA LEU A 11 -25.48 11.44 16.54
C LEU A 11 -24.72 12.76 16.59
N ALA A 12 -24.43 13.29 17.78
CA ALA A 12 -23.65 14.51 17.96
C ALA A 12 -22.22 14.36 17.41
N ALA A 13 -21.57 13.22 17.65
CA ALA A 13 -20.24 12.93 17.12
C ALA A 13 -20.23 12.87 15.59
N VAL A 14 -21.22 12.20 15.00
CA VAL A 14 -21.37 12.13 13.52
C VAL A 14 -21.58 13.53 12.94
N VAL A 15 -22.45 14.34 13.54
CA VAL A 15 -22.67 15.73 13.09
C VAL A 15 -21.39 16.56 13.20
N GLY A 16 -20.62 16.40 14.28
CA GLY A 16 -19.35 17.08 14.45
C GLY A 16 -18.32 16.74 13.38
N ILE A 17 -18.18 15.46 13.04
CA ILE A 17 -17.27 14.98 11.98
C ILE A 17 -17.70 15.55 10.62
N VAL A 18 -19.00 15.51 10.30
CA VAL A 18 -19.53 16.06 9.04
C VAL A 18 -19.26 17.55 8.93
N LEU A 19 -19.47 18.32 10.00
CA LEU A 19 -19.18 19.75 10.02
C LEU A 19 -17.68 20.04 9.89
N GLY A 20 -16.82 19.25 10.56
CA GLY A 20 -15.37 19.37 10.45
C GLY A 20 -14.85 19.10 9.05
N LEU A 21 -15.37 18.05 8.39
CA LEU A 21 -15.04 17.75 7.00
C LEU A 21 -15.53 18.85 6.05
N LEU A 22 -16.75 19.37 6.25
CA LEU A 22 -17.28 20.47 5.44
C LEU A 22 -16.40 21.73 5.58
N TYR A 23 -15.95 22.05 6.80
CA TYR A 23 -15.05 23.17 7.03
C TYR A 23 -13.70 22.97 6.33
N GLY A 24 -13.05 21.82 6.51
CA GLY A 24 -11.75 21.52 5.91
C GLY A 24 -11.75 21.43 4.39
N TRP A 25 -12.89 21.12 3.76
CA TRP A 25 -12.97 20.97 2.30
C TRP A 25 -13.58 22.18 1.58
N VAL A 26 -14.56 22.86 2.19
CA VAL A 26 -15.29 23.97 1.54
C VAL A 26 -14.74 25.33 1.96
N ILE A 27 -14.43 25.51 3.25
CA ILE A 27 -14.04 26.81 3.80
C ILE A 27 -12.52 26.98 3.75
N SER A 28 -11.75 25.93 4.05
CA SER A 28 -10.29 25.96 4.06
C SER A 28 -9.69 24.79 3.27
N PRO A 29 -9.86 24.76 1.94
CA PRO A 29 -9.30 23.69 1.13
C PRO A 29 -7.77 23.69 1.24
N VAL A 30 -7.20 22.49 1.33
CA VAL A 30 -5.73 22.29 1.31
C VAL A 30 -5.20 22.79 -0.03
N ARG A 31 -4.32 23.79 0.02
CA ARG A 31 -3.58 24.27 -1.15
C ARG A 31 -2.22 23.59 -1.17
N TRP A 32 -2.00 22.73 -2.14
CA TRP A 32 -0.66 22.24 -2.47
C TRP A 32 0.06 23.37 -3.19
N VAL A 33 1.05 23.97 -2.52
CA VAL A 33 1.95 24.93 -3.15
C VAL A 33 3.12 24.11 -3.66
N ASP A 34 3.34 24.10 -4.98
CA ASP A 34 4.45 23.38 -5.57
C ASP A 34 5.78 23.84 -4.94
N GLY A 35 6.60 22.87 -4.53
CA GLY A 35 7.90 23.16 -3.95
C GLY A 35 8.86 23.65 -5.03
N THR A 36 9.36 24.88 -4.90
CA THR A 36 10.36 25.43 -5.82
C THR A 36 11.78 25.25 -5.24
N PRO A 37 12.81 25.13 -6.10
CA PRO A 37 14.21 25.16 -5.67
C PRO A 37 14.57 26.33 -4.75
N ALA A 38 13.87 27.46 -4.86
CA ALA A 38 14.02 28.60 -3.94
C ALA A 38 13.80 28.24 -2.45
N GLN A 39 12.96 27.24 -2.16
CA GLN A 39 12.64 26.77 -0.81
C GLN A 39 13.70 25.82 -0.23
N LEU A 40 14.66 25.38 -1.04
CA LEU A 40 15.74 24.51 -0.59
C LEU A 40 16.68 25.24 0.38
N ARG A 41 17.39 24.46 1.21
CA ARG A 41 18.49 24.96 2.03
C ARG A 41 19.61 25.52 1.15
N GLU A 42 20.40 26.45 1.68
CA GLU A 42 21.43 27.16 0.93
C GLU A 42 22.40 26.25 0.16
N ASP A 43 22.94 25.24 0.83
CA ASP A 43 23.81 24.22 0.22
C ASP A 43 23.13 23.52 -0.96
N LEU A 44 21.87 23.12 -0.80
CA LEU A 44 21.09 22.44 -1.84
C LEU A 44 20.73 23.37 -3.01
N ARG A 45 20.58 24.68 -2.79
CA ARG A 45 20.40 25.66 -3.87
C ARG A 45 21.67 25.80 -4.70
N VAL A 46 22.83 25.76 -4.06
CA VAL A 46 24.13 25.75 -4.74
C VAL A 46 24.30 24.47 -5.54
N ASP A 47 23.97 23.30 -4.99
CA ASP A 47 24.02 22.03 -5.72
C ASP A 47 23.03 21.98 -6.90
N TYR A 48 21.83 22.51 -6.71
CA TYR A 48 20.87 22.68 -7.80
C TYR A 48 21.42 23.58 -8.92
N MET A 49 22.11 24.68 -8.57
CA MET A 49 22.76 25.55 -9.56
C MET A 49 23.90 24.82 -10.30
N ARG A 50 24.71 24.00 -9.60
CA ARG A 50 25.74 23.16 -10.24
C ARG A 50 25.12 22.21 -11.26
N MET A 51 24.04 21.51 -10.89
CA MET A 51 23.31 20.62 -11.81
C MET A 51 22.70 21.38 -13.01
N ALA A 52 22.20 22.60 -12.80
CA ALA A 52 21.68 23.43 -13.90
C ALA A 52 22.79 23.80 -14.90
N ILE A 53 23.97 24.18 -14.39
CA ILE A 53 25.15 24.51 -15.21
C ILE A 53 25.65 23.27 -15.96
N ASP A 54 25.77 22.13 -15.30
CA ASP A 54 26.21 20.87 -15.92
C ASP A 54 25.24 20.43 -17.02
N SER A 55 23.94 20.49 -16.75
CA SER A 55 22.92 20.16 -17.74
C SER A 55 22.98 21.09 -18.96
N TYR A 56 23.27 22.38 -18.76
CA TYR A 56 23.44 23.32 -19.88
C TYR A 56 24.72 23.05 -20.66
N ALA A 57 25.82 22.69 -19.97
CA ALA A 57 27.08 22.35 -20.62
C ALA A 57 26.93 21.19 -21.62
N VAL A 58 26.11 20.19 -21.27
CA VAL A 58 25.85 19.01 -22.11
C VAL A 58 24.81 19.30 -23.20
N ASN A 59 23.64 19.84 -22.83
CA ASN A 59 22.49 19.91 -23.73
C ASN A 59 22.43 21.23 -24.53
N ARG A 60 23.13 22.28 -24.07
CA ARG A 60 23.10 23.63 -24.64
C ARG A 60 21.71 24.25 -24.79
N ASP A 61 20.79 23.82 -23.94
CA ASP A 61 19.43 24.36 -23.88
C ASP A 61 19.40 25.60 -22.98
N ALA A 62 19.43 26.77 -23.60
CA ALA A 62 19.54 28.05 -22.92
C ALA A 62 18.19 28.52 -22.31
N GLU A 63 17.07 28.13 -22.90
CA GLU A 63 15.73 28.41 -22.36
C GLU A 63 15.49 27.62 -21.07
N LEU A 64 15.85 26.34 -21.06
CA LEU A 64 15.76 25.50 -19.86
C LEU A 64 16.74 25.96 -18.77
N ALA A 65 17.93 26.44 -19.14
CA ALA A 65 18.87 27.04 -18.22
C ALA A 65 18.29 28.28 -17.54
N LEU A 66 17.67 29.19 -18.32
CA LEU A 66 17.00 30.36 -17.78
C LEU A 66 15.84 29.99 -16.85
N ALA A 67 14.95 29.09 -17.28
CA ALA A 67 13.83 28.65 -16.44
C ALA A 67 14.30 28.05 -15.11
N ARG A 68 15.39 27.27 -15.11
CA ARG A 68 15.97 26.69 -13.89
C ARG A 68 16.61 27.74 -13.00
N TYR A 69 17.24 28.75 -13.58
CA TYR A 69 17.73 29.91 -12.85
C TYR A 69 16.58 30.69 -12.20
N GLU A 70 15.49 30.92 -12.93
CA GLU A 70 14.29 31.60 -12.42
C GLU A 70 13.56 30.81 -11.32
N TYR A 71 13.60 29.47 -11.35
CA TYR A 71 13.05 28.63 -10.27
C TYR A 71 13.75 28.79 -8.91
N LEU A 72 14.97 29.32 -8.88
CA LEU A 72 15.64 29.72 -7.64
C LEU A 72 15.17 31.09 -7.12
N GLY A 73 14.43 31.85 -7.93
CA GLY A 73 13.96 33.20 -7.62
C GLY A 73 15.11 34.12 -7.20
N ASP A 74 14.90 34.85 -6.11
CA ASP A 74 15.86 35.80 -5.54
C ASP A 74 17.21 35.17 -5.17
N PHE A 75 17.27 33.85 -5.01
CA PHE A 75 18.50 33.13 -4.65
C PHE A 75 19.35 32.73 -5.85
N GLY A 76 18.86 32.90 -7.09
CA GLY A 76 19.60 32.60 -8.33
C GLY A 76 20.98 33.28 -8.40
N PRO A 77 21.07 34.62 -8.22
CA PRO A 77 22.36 35.32 -8.26
C PRO A 77 23.35 34.84 -7.19
N ALA A 78 22.87 34.64 -5.96
CA ALA A 78 23.70 34.19 -4.85
C ALA A 78 24.22 32.76 -5.07
N ALA A 79 23.37 31.85 -5.55
CA ALA A 79 23.76 30.49 -5.89
C ALA A 79 24.79 30.47 -7.04
N LEU A 80 24.59 31.27 -8.10
CA LEU A 80 25.53 31.37 -9.22
C LEU A 80 26.87 32.01 -8.85
N ALA A 81 26.86 32.93 -7.90
CA ALA A 81 28.09 33.49 -7.32
C ALA A 81 28.83 32.45 -6.48
N ALA A 82 28.11 31.70 -5.63
CA ALA A 82 28.66 30.64 -4.80
C ALA A 82 29.31 29.52 -5.64
N VAL A 83 28.64 29.05 -6.72
CA VAL A 83 29.24 28.07 -7.65
C VAL A 83 30.46 28.65 -8.37
N GLY A 84 30.48 29.94 -8.66
CA GLY A 84 31.68 30.57 -9.24
C GLY A 84 32.86 30.67 -8.27
N ALA A 85 32.60 30.81 -6.97
CA ALA A 85 33.63 30.86 -5.93
C ALA A 85 34.15 29.46 -5.57
N ASP A 86 33.27 28.46 -5.55
CA ASP A 86 33.59 27.05 -5.35
C ASP A 86 32.91 26.17 -6.43
N PRO A 87 33.57 25.97 -7.59
CA PRO A 87 33.05 25.17 -8.69
C PRO A 87 32.85 23.68 -8.37
N ALA A 88 33.52 23.16 -7.33
CA ALA A 88 33.63 21.72 -7.09
C ALA A 88 34.02 20.95 -8.38
N ALA A 89 33.13 20.05 -8.86
CA ALA A 89 33.36 19.24 -10.06
C ALA A 89 32.92 19.91 -11.38
N VAL A 90 32.31 21.10 -11.33
CA VAL A 90 31.80 21.81 -12.50
C VAL A 90 32.95 22.50 -13.24
N ASP A 91 32.99 22.36 -14.57
CA ASP A 91 34.00 23.02 -15.42
C ASP A 91 33.86 24.55 -15.33
N PRO A 92 34.92 25.31 -14.96
CA PRO A 92 34.89 26.77 -14.92
C PRO A 92 34.45 27.42 -16.24
N THR A 93 34.72 26.78 -17.38
CA THR A 93 34.27 27.28 -18.70
C THR A 93 32.76 27.13 -18.87
N ALA A 94 32.16 26.06 -18.32
CA ALA A 94 30.71 25.86 -18.33
C ALA A 94 29.99 26.93 -17.50
N ILE A 95 30.55 27.31 -16.34
CA ILE A 95 30.01 28.38 -15.49
C ILE A 95 29.94 29.70 -16.27
N GLN A 96 31.00 30.07 -17.00
CA GLN A 96 31.03 31.31 -17.78
C GLN A 96 30.04 31.29 -18.94
N ARG A 97 29.91 30.15 -19.64
CA ARG A 97 28.91 30.00 -20.71
C ARG A 97 27.49 30.08 -20.17
N TYR A 98 27.23 29.50 -19.01
CA TYR A 98 25.93 29.57 -18.34
C TYR A 98 25.60 31.02 -17.96
N ARG A 99 26.53 31.75 -17.34
CA ARG A 99 26.38 33.18 -17.02
C ARG A 99 26.01 34.00 -18.25
N ALA A 100 26.77 33.84 -19.34
CA ALA A 100 26.48 34.53 -20.59
C ALA A 100 25.10 34.19 -21.14
N ALA A 101 24.66 32.93 -21.03
CA ALA A 101 23.33 32.53 -21.49
C ALA A 101 22.20 33.20 -20.68
N ILE A 102 22.34 33.24 -19.35
CA ILE A 102 21.37 33.91 -18.47
C ILE A 102 21.38 35.42 -18.68
N GLU A 103 22.53 36.04 -18.93
CA GLU A 103 22.63 37.48 -19.18
C GLU A 103 22.01 37.88 -20.53
N ILE A 104 22.09 37.02 -21.55
CA ILE A 104 21.51 37.26 -22.88
C ILE A 104 20.00 37.05 -22.91
N LEU A 105 19.50 36.02 -22.22
CA LEU A 105 18.10 35.61 -22.28
C LEU A 105 17.26 36.10 -21.10
N GLY A 106 17.90 36.45 -19.99
CA GLY A 106 17.22 36.96 -18.82
C GLY A 106 16.58 38.33 -19.11
N PRO A 107 15.41 38.61 -18.53
CA PRO A 107 14.83 39.93 -18.63
C PRO A 107 15.80 40.95 -17.99
N GLU A 108 16.17 42.00 -18.73
CA GLU A 108 16.78 43.19 -18.12
C GLU A 108 15.94 43.55 -16.90
N ALA A 109 16.58 43.69 -15.74
CA ALA A 109 15.93 43.95 -14.46
C ALA A 109 14.99 45.16 -14.56
N GLY A 110 13.73 44.87 -14.85
CA GLY A 110 12.63 45.79 -14.97
C GLY A 110 11.42 45.08 -14.40
N THR A 111 11.00 45.54 -13.22
CA THR A 111 9.73 45.26 -12.56
C THR A 111 8.64 44.92 -13.55
N ASP A 112 8.12 43.69 -13.50
CA ASP A 112 6.72 43.40 -13.76
C ASP A 112 6.31 42.09 -13.10
N GLU A 113 5.12 42.12 -12.50
CA GLU A 113 4.48 41.06 -11.74
C GLU A 113 4.50 39.71 -12.47
N ALA A 114 4.99 38.69 -11.77
CA ALA A 114 4.74 37.30 -12.10
C ALA A 114 3.22 37.03 -12.07
N THR A 115 2.59 37.15 -13.23
CA THR A 115 1.24 36.63 -13.47
C THR A 115 1.35 35.11 -13.58
N PRO A 116 0.71 34.31 -12.70
CA PRO A 116 0.68 32.88 -12.91
C PRO A 116 -0.14 32.59 -14.18
N ALA A 117 0.49 31.90 -15.12
CA ALA A 117 -0.18 31.31 -16.27
C ALA A 117 -1.25 30.34 -15.77
N THR A 118 -2.49 30.82 -15.72
CA THR A 118 -3.66 30.00 -15.39
C THR A 118 -4.00 29.14 -16.60
N GLY A 119 -3.37 27.97 -16.68
CA GLY A 119 -3.87 26.86 -17.47
C GLY A 119 -5.20 26.39 -16.88
N SER A 120 -6.31 27.00 -17.30
CA SER A 120 -7.67 26.56 -16.98
C SER A 120 -7.93 25.20 -17.63
N ARG A 121 -7.51 24.13 -16.96
CA ARG A 121 -8.11 22.81 -17.12
C ARG A 121 -8.97 22.58 -15.89
N ARG A 122 -10.30 22.57 -16.10
CA ARG A 122 -11.27 22.22 -15.07
C ARG A 122 -10.83 20.91 -14.41
N PRO A 123 -10.51 20.89 -13.10
CA PRO A 123 -10.03 19.68 -12.48
C PRO A 123 -11.21 18.70 -12.35
N LEU A 124 -10.97 17.47 -12.79
CA LEU A 124 -11.90 16.34 -12.78
C LEU A 124 -12.42 16.00 -11.36
N THR A 125 -11.88 16.64 -10.32
CA THR A 125 -12.26 16.54 -8.91
C THR A 125 -13.61 17.18 -8.56
N SER A 126 -14.15 18.09 -9.38
CA SER A 126 -15.47 18.72 -9.11
C SER A 126 -16.67 17.77 -9.26
N LEU A 127 -16.48 16.58 -9.85
CA LEU A 127 -17.54 15.58 -10.04
C LEU A 127 -17.47 14.40 -9.05
N ILE A 128 -16.30 14.15 -8.45
CA ILE A 128 -16.10 13.01 -7.54
C ILE A 128 -16.71 13.28 -6.17
N VAL A 129 -16.62 14.52 -5.67
CA VAL A 129 -17.15 14.91 -4.35
C VAL A 129 -18.68 14.80 -4.22
N PRO A 130 -19.52 15.26 -5.18
CA PRO A 130 -20.96 15.03 -5.11
C PRO A 130 -21.32 13.54 -5.29
N LEU A 131 -20.52 12.77 -6.05
CA LEU A 131 -20.75 11.35 -6.27
C LEU A 131 -20.45 10.52 -5.01
N CYS A 132 -19.33 10.77 -4.33
CA CYS A 132 -18.96 10.08 -3.09
C CYS A 132 -19.85 10.44 -1.90
N SER A 133 -20.34 11.69 -1.84
CA SER A 133 -21.32 12.09 -0.82
C SER A 133 -22.69 11.46 -1.08
N ALA A 134 -23.12 11.33 -2.34
CA ALA A 134 -24.35 10.61 -2.69
C ALA A 134 -24.26 9.11 -2.37
N THR A 135 -23.11 8.46 -2.60
CA THR A 135 -22.94 7.03 -2.26
C THR A 135 -22.90 6.80 -0.75
N LEU A 136 -22.27 7.69 0.03
CA LEU A 136 -22.28 7.62 1.49
C LEU A 136 -23.69 7.78 2.07
N ILE A 137 -24.46 8.73 1.55
CA ILE A 137 -25.87 8.93 1.95
C ILE A 137 -26.71 7.69 1.60
N LEU A 138 -26.52 7.12 0.41
CA LEU A 138 -27.22 5.90 0.00
C LEU A 138 -26.84 4.70 0.88
N GLY A 139 -25.57 4.56 1.23
CA GLY A 139 -25.06 3.52 2.14
C GLY A 139 -25.67 3.61 3.55
N VAL A 140 -25.74 4.83 4.11
CA VAL A 140 -26.39 5.08 5.40
C VAL A 140 -27.89 4.78 5.34
N PHE A 141 -28.56 5.15 4.24
CA PHE A 141 -29.99 4.88 4.04
C PHE A 141 -30.28 3.38 3.90
N LEU A 142 -29.45 2.64 3.18
CA LEU A 142 -29.53 1.17 3.05
C LEU A 142 -29.28 0.48 4.38
N ALA A 143 -28.27 0.92 5.14
CA ALA A 143 -27.99 0.39 6.47
C ALA A 143 -29.17 0.63 7.44
N ALA A 144 -29.77 1.81 7.41
CA ALA A 144 -30.97 2.13 8.19
C ALA A 144 -32.17 1.28 7.78
N ALA A 145 -32.39 1.07 6.47
CA ALA A 145 -33.46 0.24 5.95
C ALA A 145 -33.30 -1.25 6.34
N VAL A 146 -32.08 -1.79 6.26
CA VAL A 146 -31.76 -3.16 6.70
C VAL A 146 -31.94 -3.31 8.21
N PHE A 147 -31.52 -2.31 8.99
CA PHE A 147 -31.70 -2.30 10.45
C PHE A 147 -33.19 -2.27 10.84
N LEU A 148 -34.02 -1.47 10.15
CA LEU A 148 -35.47 -1.45 10.35
C LEU A 148 -36.12 -2.77 9.94
N ARG A 149 -35.74 -3.36 8.79
CA ARG A 149 -36.24 -4.68 8.36
C ARG A 149 -35.88 -5.79 9.34
N ARG A 150 -34.66 -5.80 9.88
CA ARG A 150 -34.24 -6.75 10.93
C ARG A 150 -35.04 -6.58 12.23
N ARG A 151 -35.54 -5.38 12.51
CA ARG A 151 -36.38 -5.11 13.69
C ARG A 151 -37.83 -5.60 13.50
N VAL A 152 -38.34 -5.58 12.27
CA VAL A 152 -39.69 -6.11 11.94
C VAL A 152 -39.67 -7.64 11.84
N ARG A 153 -38.58 -8.25 11.34
CA ARG A 153 -38.42 -9.72 11.25
C ARG A 153 -38.16 -10.42 12.60
N ARG A 154 -37.89 -9.68 13.69
CA ARG A 154 -37.80 -10.21 15.06
C ARG A 154 -39.16 -10.40 15.75
N ARG A 155 -40.28 -10.24 15.02
CA ARG A 155 -41.65 -10.38 15.54
C ARG A 155 -42.41 -11.62 15.04
N GLU A 156 -41.73 -12.60 14.44
CA GLU A 156 -42.32 -13.94 14.27
C GLU A 156 -41.91 -14.86 15.43
N PRO A 157 -42.87 -15.60 16.02
CA PRO A 157 -42.62 -16.51 17.13
C PRO A 157 -41.83 -17.73 16.63
N ARG A 158 -40.70 -18.00 17.28
CA ARG A 158 -39.89 -19.21 17.06
C ARG A 158 -40.76 -20.46 17.32
N PRO A 159 -40.81 -21.45 16.41
CA PRO A 159 -41.33 -22.75 16.75
C PRO A 159 -40.38 -23.40 17.76
N ARG A 160 -40.98 -23.98 18.81
CA ARG A 160 -40.32 -24.80 19.82
C ARG A 160 -39.86 -26.08 19.13
N ILE A 161 -38.55 -26.28 19.02
CA ILE A 161 -38.00 -27.59 18.71
C ILE A 161 -37.92 -28.31 20.06
N GLU A 162 -38.74 -29.35 20.17
CA GLU A 162 -38.77 -30.30 21.27
C GLU A 162 -37.49 -31.14 21.20
N GLU A 163 -36.90 -31.35 22.38
CA GLU A 163 -35.85 -32.32 22.61
C GLU A 163 -36.42 -33.71 22.29
N GLU A 164 -35.91 -34.37 21.24
CA GLU A 164 -36.05 -35.81 21.08
C GLU A 164 -34.72 -36.48 21.38
N GLU A 165 -34.73 -37.21 22.49
CA GLU A 165 -33.70 -38.14 22.90
C GLU A 165 -33.62 -39.35 21.96
N ALA A 166 -32.37 -39.76 21.72
CA ALA A 166 -31.89 -41.13 21.59
C ALA A 166 -32.47 -42.07 20.52
N TRP A 167 -31.58 -42.49 19.61
CA TRP A 167 -31.36 -43.93 19.44
C TRP A 167 -29.89 -44.25 19.16
N ASP A 168 -29.35 -45.11 20.03
CA ASP A 168 -28.03 -45.74 19.99
C ASP A 168 -28.09 -46.98 19.07
N VAL A 169 -27.24 -47.05 18.05
CA VAL A 169 -26.88 -48.31 17.40
C VAL A 169 -25.45 -48.24 16.86
N GLY A 170 -24.67 -49.24 17.26
CA GLY A 170 -23.65 -49.82 16.39
C GLY A 170 -22.23 -49.45 16.74
N ALA A 171 -21.67 -50.18 17.70
CA ALA A 171 -20.24 -50.29 17.91
C ALA A 171 -19.52 -50.77 16.64
N GLU A 172 -18.63 -49.95 16.11
CA GLU A 172 -17.42 -50.41 15.44
C GLU A 172 -16.22 -49.79 16.17
N THR A 173 -15.44 -50.65 16.81
CA THR A 173 -14.15 -50.32 17.42
C THR A 173 -13.17 -49.77 16.38
N PRO A 174 -12.60 -48.56 16.55
CA PRO A 174 -11.34 -48.22 15.94
C PRO A 174 -10.22 -48.64 16.89
N VAL A 175 -9.35 -49.49 16.37
CA VAL A 175 -8.01 -49.82 16.86
C VAL A 175 -7.28 -48.55 17.36
N PRO A 176 -6.60 -48.59 18.52
CA PRO A 176 -5.85 -47.43 19.00
C PRO A 176 -4.56 -47.32 18.19
N PHE A 177 -4.58 -46.52 17.12
CA PHE A 177 -3.36 -45.88 16.66
C PHE A 177 -3.18 -44.64 17.53
N ALA A 178 -2.29 -44.76 18.51
CA ALA A 178 -1.73 -43.64 19.23
C ALA A 178 -0.89 -42.82 18.25
N SER A 179 -1.53 -41.92 17.50
CA SER A 179 -0.88 -40.73 17.01
C SER A 179 -0.97 -39.71 18.13
N THR A 180 0.14 -39.55 18.85
CA THR A 180 0.42 -38.37 19.66
C THR A 180 0.50 -37.17 18.71
N GLU A 181 -0.65 -36.66 18.28
CA GLU A 181 -0.73 -35.32 17.74
C GLU A 181 -0.65 -34.36 18.94
N PRO A 182 0.27 -33.39 18.95
CA PRO A 182 0.26 -32.36 19.97
C PRO A 182 -1.09 -31.64 19.89
N ALA A 183 -1.72 -31.42 21.05
CA ALA A 183 -3.01 -30.73 21.17
C ALA A 183 -3.11 -29.56 20.18
N ALA A 184 -3.99 -29.68 19.19
CA ALA A 184 -4.16 -28.68 18.15
C ALA A 184 -4.49 -27.33 18.78
N ARG A 185 -3.53 -26.39 18.75
CA ARG A 185 -3.78 -25.02 19.16
C ARG A 185 -4.74 -24.39 18.15
N GLU A 186 -5.83 -23.83 18.66
CA GLU A 186 -6.76 -23.05 17.83
C GLU A 186 -6.03 -21.80 17.30
N PRO A 187 -6.13 -21.49 15.99
CA PRO A 187 -5.52 -20.28 15.44
C PRO A 187 -6.20 -19.04 16.00
N LEU A 188 -5.44 -17.96 16.17
CA LEU A 188 -5.96 -16.63 16.51
C LEU A 188 -6.90 -16.11 15.41
N ALA A 189 -6.53 -16.38 14.16
CA ALA A 189 -7.32 -16.00 13.01
C ALA A 189 -7.04 -16.91 11.81
N THR A 190 -8.02 -17.00 10.91
CA THR A 190 -7.89 -17.65 9.60
C THR A 190 -8.44 -16.71 8.54
N PHE A 191 -7.61 -16.39 7.56
CA PHE A 191 -7.93 -15.51 6.44
C PHE A 191 -7.79 -16.27 5.14
N ARG A 192 -8.52 -15.82 4.12
CA ARG A 192 -8.38 -16.35 2.77
C ARG A 192 -8.40 -15.19 1.80
N THR A 193 -7.43 -15.19 0.90
CA THR A 193 -7.30 -14.18 -0.16
C THR A 193 -7.17 -14.86 -1.52
N ILE A 194 -7.64 -14.19 -2.56
CA ILE A 194 -7.68 -14.70 -3.94
C ILE A 194 -7.23 -13.58 -4.88
N TYR A 195 -6.08 -13.76 -5.50
CA TYR A 195 -5.70 -12.98 -6.67
C TYR A 195 -6.31 -13.58 -7.93
N THR A 196 -6.77 -12.72 -8.83
CA THR A 196 -7.18 -13.07 -10.20
C THR A 196 -6.55 -12.09 -11.19
N LEU A 197 -6.13 -12.59 -12.35
CA LEU A 197 -5.55 -11.78 -13.41
C LEU A 197 -6.45 -10.59 -13.76
N GLY A 198 -5.88 -9.39 -13.76
CA GLY A 198 -6.61 -8.13 -13.88
C GLY A 198 -6.69 -7.34 -12.58
N ASP A 199 -6.37 -7.95 -11.44
CA ASP A 199 -6.23 -7.23 -10.17
C ASP A 199 -4.79 -6.68 -10.02
N ASP A 200 -4.51 -5.60 -10.75
CA ASP A 200 -3.17 -5.01 -10.82
C ASP A 200 -2.74 -4.24 -9.56
N LEU A 201 -3.64 -4.15 -8.57
CA LEU A 201 -3.48 -3.49 -7.28
C LEU A 201 -3.63 -4.47 -6.11
N TYR A 202 -3.61 -5.79 -6.36
CA TYR A 202 -3.74 -6.82 -5.34
C TYR A 202 -2.66 -6.67 -4.24
N ASP A 203 -3.13 -6.33 -3.04
CA ASP A 203 -2.34 -6.14 -1.82
C ASP A 203 -3.26 -6.24 -0.59
N ASP A 204 -3.59 -7.48 -0.21
CA ASP A 204 -4.50 -7.76 0.90
C ASP A 204 -3.74 -7.82 2.22
N SER A 205 -4.21 -7.09 3.22
CA SER A 205 -3.68 -7.12 4.59
C SER A 205 -4.76 -7.46 5.63
N PHE A 206 -4.37 -8.18 6.67
CA PHE A 206 -5.25 -8.72 7.70
C PHE A 206 -4.66 -8.52 9.09
N SER A 207 -5.39 -7.80 9.94
CA SER A 207 -5.01 -7.61 11.35
C SER A 207 -5.21 -8.89 12.16
N ILE A 208 -4.21 -9.24 12.95
CA ILE A 208 -4.23 -10.36 13.89
C ILE A 208 -4.50 -9.77 15.28
N GLU A 209 -5.61 -10.19 15.88
CA GLU A 209 -6.06 -9.75 17.20
C GLU A 209 -6.19 -10.95 18.13
N THR A 210 -6.02 -10.72 19.43
CA THR A 210 -6.36 -11.71 20.46
C THR A 210 -7.88 -11.90 20.56
N PRO A 211 -8.37 -12.96 21.22
CA PRO A 211 -9.79 -13.10 21.55
C PRO A 211 -10.36 -11.95 22.40
N THR A 212 -9.50 -11.16 23.07
CA THR A 212 -9.87 -9.95 23.82
C THR A 212 -9.99 -8.69 22.94
N GLY A 213 -9.58 -8.77 21.66
CA GLY A 213 -9.58 -7.65 20.70
C GLY A 213 -8.31 -6.80 20.73
N ASP A 214 -7.22 -7.30 21.33
CA ASP A 214 -5.94 -6.58 21.34
C ASP A 214 -5.15 -6.89 20.07
N PHE A 215 -4.73 -5.85 19.36
CA PHE A 215 -3.85 -6.00 18.19
C PHE A 215 -2.48 -6.55 18.59
N VAL A 216 -2.08 -7.66 17.95
CA VAL A 216 -0.79 -8.35 18.16
C VAL A 216 0.09 -8.40 16.92
N GLY A 217 -0.46 -8.21 15.72
CA GLY A 217 0.32 -8.18 14.49
C GLY A 217 -0.55 -8.08 13.24
N GLU A 218 0.06 -8.14 12.08
CA GLU A 218 -0.61 -8.08 10.79
C GLU A 218 0.05 -9.03 9.81
N CYS A 219 -0.72 -9.66 8.93
CA CYS A 219 -0.18 -10.47 7.85
C CYS A 219 -0.89 -10.14 6.54
N GLY A 220 -0.24 -10.39 5.41
CA GLY A 220 -0.82 -10.04 4.12
C GLY A 220 -0.16 -10.75 2.95
N VAL A 221 -0.78 -10.56 1.79
CA VAL A 221 -0.26 -11.03 0.51
C VAL A 221 -0.37 -9.92 -0.52
N GLY A 222 0.75 -9.57 -1.15
CA GLY A 222 0.80 -8.56 -2.22
C GLY A 222 1.54 -9.04 -3.45
N ILE A 223 1.45 -8.26 -4.53
CA ILE A 223 2.22 -8.50 -5.76
C ILE A 223 3.71 -8.25 -5.50
N GLY A 224 4.53 -9.28 -5.69
CA GLY A 224 5.98 -9.20 -5.52
C GLY A 224 6.74 -8.92 -6.81
N ASP A 225 6.24 -9.42 -7.95
CA ASP A 225 6.88 -9.23 -9.25
C ASP A 225 5.91 -9.40 -10.41
N THR A 226 6.27 -8.81 -11.55
CA THR A 226 5.52 -8.95 -12.80
C THR A 226 6.46 -9.24 -13.95
N ILE A 227 6.00 -10.01 -14.93
CA ILE A 227 6.75 -10.35 -16.15
C ILE A 227 6.12 -9.76 -17.42
N GLY A 228 6.97 -9.31 -18.33
CA GLY A 228 6.55 -8.77 -19.62
C GLY A 228 6.04 -7.33 -19.51
N VAL A 229 5.29 -6.91 -20.53
CA VAL A 229 4.74 -5.56 -20.65
C VAL A 229 3.27 -5.64 -21.07
N GLY A 230 2.50 -4.61 -20.73
CA GLY A 230 1.07 -4.47 -21.07
C GLY A 230 0.14 -4.67 -19.88
N GLU A 231 -1.14 -4.39 -20.13
CA GLU A 231 -2.24 -4.58 -19.16
C GLU A 231 -3.12 -5.78 -19.58
N PRO A 232 -3.63 -6.58 -18.64
CA PRO A 232 -3.35 -6.51 -17.21
C PRO A 232 -1.92 -6.98 -16.87
N LYS A 233 -1.40 -6.54 -15.72
CA LYS A 233 -0.08 -6.95 -15.25
C LYS A 233 -0.05 -8.46 -15.03
N LYS A 234 1.00 -9.09 -15.54
CA LYS A 234 1.20 -10.53 -15.42
C LYS A 234 2.09 -10.83 -14.22
N VAL A 235 1.46 -11.10 -13.09
CA VAL A 235 2.13 -11.33 -11.81
C VAL A 235 2.93 -12.63 -11.83
N SER A 236 4.25 -12.53 -11.64
CA SER A 236 5.22 -13.64 -11.64
C SER A 236 5.61 -14.11 -10.23
N ALA A 237 5.37 -13.29 -9.20
CA ALA A 237 5.60 -13.64 -7.80
C ALA A 237 4.69 -12.85 -6.85
N PHE A 238 4.42 -13.43 -5.68
CA PHE A 238 3.69 -12.80 -4.56
C PHE A 238 4.59 -12.66 -3.34
N GLU A 239 4.41 -11.61 -2.57
CA GLU A 239 5.03 -11.44 -1.26
C GLU A 239 3.99 -11.81 -0.19
N VAL A 240 4.30 -12.83 0.61
CA VAL A 240 3.56 -13.13 1.84
C VAL A 240 4.38 -12.57 2.99
N TRP A 241 3.78 -11.74 3.83
CA TRP A 241 4.50 -11.05 4.89
C TRP A 241 3.78 -11.16 6.23
N LEU A 242 4.56 -11.09 7.31
CA LEU A 242 4.12 -11.11 8.70
C LEU A 242 4.84 -10.01 9.48
N PHE A 243 4.04 -9.11 10.04
CA PHE A 243 4.43 -8.10 11.00
C PHE A 243 3.96 -8.48 12.41
N ASP A 244 4.82 -8.33 13.40
CA ASP A 244 4.54 -8.59 14.80
C ASP A 244 4.72 -7.30 15.59
N LYS A 245 3.76 -6.95 16.45
CA LYS A 245 3.82 -5.73 17.27
C LYS A 245 5.03 -5.67 18.20
N ASN A 246 5.56 -6.83 18.60
CA ASN A 246 6.73 -6.95 19.49
C ASN A 246 8.04 -7.11 18.72
N ASP A 247 8.01 -7.13 17.39
CA ASP A 247 9.17 -7.26 16.52
C ASP A 247 9.29 -6.03 15.61
N ILE A 248 10.52 -5.55 15.39
CA ILE A 248 10.76 -4.42 14.49
C ILE A 248 10.97 -4.87 13.04
N GLN A 249 11.10 -6.17 12.80
CA GLN A 249 11.31 -6.74 11.47
C GLN A 249 10.05 -7.44 10.96
N THR A 250 9.68 -7.12 9.73
CA THR A 250 8.68 -7.88 8.98
C THR A 250 9.36 -9.08 8.34
N VAL A 251 8.80 -10.27 8.54
CA VAL A 251 9.25 -11.49 7.87
C VAL A 251 8.50 -11.63 6.56
N THR A 252 9.22 -11.84 5.46
CA THR A 252 8.63 -11.95 4.12
C THR A 252 9.10 -13.22 3.42
N LYS A 253 8.15 -13.96 2.84
CA LYS A 253 8.39 -15.05 1.89
C LYS A 253 7.93 -14.60 0.51
N VAL A 254 8.74 -14.89 -0.52
CA VAL A 254 8.39 -14.56 -1.91
C VAL A 254 7.96 -15.83 -2.62
N LEU A 255 6.67 -15.98 -2.87
CA LEU A 255 6.08 -17.10 -3.61
C LEU A 255 6.23 -16.86 -5.12
N MET A 256 7.16 -17.56 -5.76
CA MET A 256 7.55 -17.36 -7.15
C MET A 256 6.88 -18.36 -8.08
N SER A 257 6.56 -17.95 -9.30
CA SER A 257 6.21 -18.89 -10.38
C SER A 257 7.38 -19.83 -10.69
N ARG A 258 7.09 -20.98 -11.29
CA ARG A 258 8.12 -21.95 -11.68
C ARG A 258 9.20 -21.31 -12.55
N TYR A 259 8.81 -20.49 -13.53
CA TYR A 259 9.76 -19.80 -14.39
C TYR A 259 10.61 -18.81 -13.60
N ALA A 260 9.99 -17.95 -12.78
CA ALA A 260 10.69 -16.94 -11.99
C ALA A 260 11.69 -17.58 -11.01
N PHE A 261 11.34 -18.73 -10.41
CA PHE A 261 12.22 -19.46 -9.50
C PHE A 261 13.39 -20.14 -10.22
N SER A 262 13.20 -20.55 -11.49
CA SER A 262 14.24 -21.18 -12.30
C SER A 262 15.24 -20.19 -12.93
N ASP A 263 14.85 -18.93 -13.10
CA ASP A 263 15.72 -17.87 -13.62
C ASP A 263 16.55 -17.25 -12.49
N GLU A 264 17.88 -17.45 -12.54
CA GLU A 264 18.80 -16.98 -11.51
C GLU A 264 18.75 -15.45 -11.32
N THR A 265 18.57 -14.71 -12.42
CA THR A 265 18.54 -13.24 -12.38
C THR A 265 17.29 -12.75 -11.63
N THR A 266 16.12 -13.28 -11.99
CA THR A 266 14.85 -12.97 -11.32
C THR A 266 14.86 -13.42 -9.86
N ARG A 267 15.33 -14.64 -9.58
CA ARG A 267 15.44 -15.15 -8.21
C ARG A 267 16.35 -14.30 -7.33
N SER A 268 17.55 -13.96 -7.82
CA SER A 268 18.50 -13.13 -7.06
C SER A 268 17.94 -11.75 -6.74
N ARG A 269 17.19 -11.14 -7.67
CA ARG A 269 16.51 -9.86 -7.43
C ARG A 269 15.41 -9.99 -6.37
N LEU A 270 14.65 -11.08 -6.41
CA LEU A 270 13.56 -11.32 -5.47
C LEU A 270 14.02 -11.72 -4.06
N MET A 271 15.21 -12.31 -3.93
CA MET A 271 15.86 -12.56 -2.64
C MET A 271 16.14 -11.28 -1.83
N ALA A 272 16.24 -10.13 -2.48
CA ALA A 272 16.38 -8.85 -1.80
C ALA A 272 15.10 -8.41 -1.07
N LYS A 273 13.94 -9.01 -1.42
CA LYS A 273 12.64 -8.68 -0.83
C LYS A 273 12.20 -9.64 0.27
N GLY A 274 12.64 -10.89 0.22
CA GLY A 274 12.29 -11.93 1.17
C GLY A 274 12.85 -13.28 0.76
N ASP A 275 12.57 -14.32 1.54
CA ASP A 275 13.05 -15.67 1.27
C ASP A 275 12.28 -16.30 0.09
N PRO A 276 12.95 -16.68 -1.02
CA PRO A 276 12.29 -17.17 -2.22
C PRO A 276 11.79 -18.59 -2.05
N VAL A 277 10.54 -18.82 -2.44
CA VAL A 277 9.91 -20.14 -2.43
C VAL A 277 9.18 -20.36 -3.76
N GLN A 278 9.35 -21.51 -4.40
CA GLN A 278 8.54 -21.88 -5.56
C GLN A 278 7.10 -22.14 -5.11
N ALA A 279 6.14 -21.42 -5.70
CA ALA A 279 4.72 -21.64 -5.44
C ALA A 279 4.26 -22.97 -6.07
N GLU A 280 3.59 -23.80 -5.27
CA GLU A 280 3.00 -25.07 -5.70
C GLU A 280 1.59 -25.23 -5.10
N SER A 281 0.66 -25.77 -5.87
CA SER A 281 -0.70 -26.03 -5.38
C SER A 281 -0.65 -27.03 -4.22
N GLY A 282 -1.26 -26.70 -3.09
CA GLY A 282 -1.17 -27.46 -1.85
C GLY A 282 0.09 -27.20 -1.03
N GLY A 283 1.03 -26.39 -1.54
CA GLY A 283 2.24 -26.00 -0.83
C GLY A 283 1.94 -25.18 0.42
N VAL A 284 2.80 -25.32 1.43
CA VAL A 284 2.68 -24.63 2.72
C VAL A 284 4.00 -23.95 3.04
N VAL A 285 3.94 -22.67 3.42
CA VAL A 285 5.09 -21.92 3.92
C VAL A 285 4.77 -21.33 5.29
N TYR A 286 5.78 -21.20 6.13
CA TYR A 286 5.66 -20.65 7.48
C TYR A 286 6.42 -19.34 7.58
N LEU A 287 5.80 -18.36 8.24
CA LEU A 287 6.39 -17.09 8.63
C LEU A 287 6.41 -17.05 10.14
N GLU A 288 7.57 -16.77 10.71
CA GLU A 288 7.78 -16.86 12.15
C GLU A 288 8.45 -15.60 12.66
N THR A 289 7.83 -14.96 13.65
CA THR A 289 8.41 -13.85 14.41
C THR A 289 8.70 -14.29 15.84
N ALA A 290 8.99 -13.32 16.71
CA ALA A 290 9.15 -13.55 18.13
C ALA A 290 7.88 -14.10 18.82
N SER A 291 6.70 -13.57 18.49
CA SER A 291 5.45 -13.90 19.20
C SER A 291 4.32 -14.43 18.31
N LEU A 292 4.50 -14.44 16.99
CA LEU A 292 3.52 -14.93 16.04
C LEU A 292 4.12 -15.96 15.08
N GLU A 293 3.25 -16.86 14.62
CA GLU A 293 3.52 -17.78 13.53
C GLU A 293 2.35 -17.75 12.56
N VAL A 294 2.63 -17.62 11.27
CA VAL A 294 1.63 -17.69 10.20
C VAL A 294 1.95 -18.85 9.26
N GLU A 295 1.01 -19.77 9.12
CA GLU A 295 0.97 -20.78 8.05
C GLU A 295 0.26 -20.16 6.84
N ALA A 296 0.97 -20.04 5.73
CA ALA A 296 0.40 -19.67 4.44
C ALA A 296 0.31 -20.91 3.56
N ARG A 297 -0.91 -21.38 3.33
CA ARG A 297 -1.22 -22.53 2.48
C ARG A 297 -1.72 -22.06 1.13
N ILE A 298 -1.04 -22.46 0.07
CA ILE A 298 -1.49 -22.27 -1.31
C ILE A 298 -2.58 -23.31 -1.56
N VAL A 299 -3.85 -22.90 -1.46
CA VAL A 299 -5.00 -23.80 -1.61
C VAL A 299 -5.09 -24.29 -3.05
N ASP A 300 -5.02 -23.35 -3.99
CA ASP A 300 -4.93 -23.64 -5.41
C ASP A 300 -4.22 -22.50 -6.16
N MET A 301 -3.68 -22.83 -7.33
CA MET A 301 -3.11 -21.85 -8.24
C MET A 301 -3.31 -22.30 -9.69
N THR A 302 -3.36 -21.34 -10.60
CA THR A 302 -3.44 -21.58 -12.04
C THR A 302 -2.51 -20.61 -12.74
N TYR A 303 -1.69 -21.11 -13.66
CA TYR A 303 -0.85 -20.26 -14.49
C TYR A 303 -1.63 -19.76 -15.70
N GLY A 304 -1.37 -18.51 -16.08
CA GLY A 304 -1.96 -17.98 -17.31
C GLY A 304 -1.27 -18.52 -18.55
N GLU A 305 -2.04 -18.61 -19.63
CA GLU A 305 -1.57 -19.04 -20.96
C GLU A 305 -1.31 -17.83 -21.86
N GLY A 306 -0.47 -17.97 -22.89
CA GLY A 306 -0.27 -16.93 -23.88
C GLY A 306 1.14 -16.88 -24.45
N ALA A 307 1.57 -15.68 -24.86
CA ALA A 307 2.85 -15.46 -25.55
C ALA A 307 4.08 -15.46 -24.62
N LEU A 308 3.89 -15.47 -23.30
CA LEU A 308 4.99 -15.57 -22.33
C LEU A 308 5.37 -17.04 -22.08
N PRO A 309 6.58 -17.32 -21.56
CA PRO A 309 6.99 -18.67 -21.22
C PRO A 309 5.96 -19.40 -20.33
N PRO A 310 5.70 -20.70 -20.53
CA PRO A 310 4.77 -21.45 -19.69
C PRO A 310 5.15 -21.42 -18.21
N GLY A 311 4.15 -21.27 -17.33
CA GLY A 311 4.37 -21.23 -15.89
C GLY A 311 5.13 -19.98 -15.40
N SER A 312 5.03 -18.87 -16.13
CA SER A 312 5.71 -17.61 -15.80
C SER A 312 4.90 -16.59 -15.03
N TYR A 313 3.57 -16.68 -15.09
CA TYR A 313 2.68 -15.76 -14.38
C TYR A 313 1.39 -16.47 -13.97
N PHE A 314 0.77 -15.98 -12.91
CA PHE A 314 -0.44 -16.56 -12.35
C PHE A 314 -1.68 -15.93 -12.99
N GLU A 315 -2.64 -16.77 -13.36
CA GLU A 315 -4.00 -16.35 -13.69
C GLU A 315 -4.86 -16.25 -12.43
N ARG A 316 -4.65 -17.18 -11.48
CA ARG A 316 -5.37 -17.20 -10.21
C ARG A 316 -4.49 -17.80 -9.12
N MET A 317 -4.57 -17.25 -7.92
CA MET A 317 -3.85 -17.73 -6.74
C MET A 317 -4.78 -17.61 -5.53
N THR A 318 -5.06 -18.73 -4.85
CA THR A 318 -5.79 -18.73 -3.57
C THR A 318 -4.86 -19.12 -2.44
N ILE A 319 -4.75 -18.24 -1.44
CA ILE A 319 -3.93 -18.49 -0.26
C ILE A 319 -4.82 -18.43 0.98
N GLU A 320 -4.68 -19.42 1.84
CA GLU A 320 -5.23 -19.42 3.19
C GLU A 320 -4.11 -19.11 4.18
N LEU A 321 -4.33 -18.11 5.02
CA LEU A 321 -3.41 -17.69 6.08
C LEU A 321 -4.01 -18.08 7.42
N ARG A 322 -3.25 -18.78 8.26
CA ARG A 322 -3.65 -19.10 9.62
C ARG A 322 -2.60 -18.56 10.58
N ALA A 323 -3.02 -17.82 11.59
CA ALA A 323 -2.13 -17.19 12.55
C ALA A 323 -2.23 -17.87 13.93
N TRP A 324 -1.10 -18.13 14.57
CA TRP A 324 -1.02 -18.66 15.92
C TRP A 324 -0.12 -17.78 16.80
N PRO A 325 -0.36 -17.79 18.13
CA PRO A 325 0.61 -17.23 19.06
C PRO A 325 1.79 -18.20 19.17
N ARG A 326 3.00 -17.68 19.00
CA ARG A 326 4.21 -18.44 19.26
C ARG A 326 4.46 -18.42 20.77
N GLY A 327 4.41 -19.60 21.39
CA GLY A 327 4.77 -19.75 22.80
C GLY A 327 6.24 -19.38 22.98
N GLY A 328 6.52 -18.31 23.70
CA GLY A 328 7.88 -17.94 24.06
C GLY A 328 8.60 -19.12 24.71
N ALA A 329 9.87 -19.32 24.33
CA ALA A 329 10.77 -20.19 25.07
C ALA A 329 10.60 -19.92 26.57
N ALA A 330 10.33 -20.97 27.34
CA ALA A 330 10.34 -20.90 28.79
C ALA A 330 11.66 -20.26 29.23
N GLN A 331 11.58 -19.06 29.78
CA GLN A 331 12.72 -18.40 30.38
C GLN A 331 13.07 -19.22 31.64
N PRO A 332 14.25 -19.88 31.71
CA PRO A 332 14.62 -20.57 32.93
C PRO A 332 14.82 -19.53 34.03
N ALA A 333 14.25 -19.83 35.20
CA ALA A 333 14.41 -19.08 36.44
C ALA A 333 15.87 -19.06 36.92
#